data_AF-A0A930TKK9-F1
#
_entry.id   AF-A0A930TKK9-F1
#
_cell.length_a   1.000
_cell.length_b   1.000
_cell.length_c   1.000
_cell.angle_alpha   90.00
_cell.angle_beta   90.00
_cell.angle_gamma   90.00
#
_symmetry.space_group_name_H-M   'P 1'
#
loop_
_entity.id
_entity.type
_entity.pdbx_description
1 polymer ?
#
loop_
_entity_poly.entity_id
_entity_poly.type
_entity_poly.pdbx_seq_one_letter_code
_entity_poly.pdbx_strand_id
1 'polypeptide(L)'
;MSFSRWVRLLKSLALASAALLTSVTLTLAHGVELSATIQAQTGSGRTSYSVDTLPAGAQVSSVQIQARYSTGEPMSGAQVKVFAPSDRSTPWQTGNCDAQGRFSFTPDPAQRGLWTVRVQAADHSNFINIPIR
;
A
#
# COMPACT_ATOMS: atom_id res chain seq x y z
N MET A 1 -27.30 54.63 53.14
CA MET A 1 -28.63 54.99 52.59
C MET A 1 -28.62 54.69 51.10
N SER A 2 -29.75 54.27 50.52
CA SER A 2 -29.88 53.84 49.11
C SER A 2 -30.31 55.00 48.21
N PHE A 3 -30.04 54.96 46.89
CA PHE A 3 -31.06 55.14 45.84
C PHE A 3 -30.55 54.86 44.39
N SER A 4 -31.33 54.03 43.66
CA SER A 4 -31.75 54.12 42.23
C SER A 4 -30.77 54.58 41.12
N ARG A 5 -30.41 53.76 40.12
CA ARG A 5 -31.17 53.24 38.94
C ARG A 5 -31.38 54.21 37.75
N TRP A 6 -31.51 53.59 36.56
CA TRP A 6 -31.67 54.11 35.19
C TRP A 6 -30.33 54.43 34.47
N VAL A 7 -30.08 54.06 33.20
CA VAL A 7 -30.87 53.24 32.25
C VAL A 7 -30.04 52.24 31.39
N ARG A 8 -29.78 52.49 30.09
CA ARG A 8 -29.13 51.58 29.11
C ARG A 8 -28.51 52.37 27.94
N LEU A 9 -27.43 51.86 27.35
CA LEU A 9 -27.17 51.90 25.91
C LEU A 9 -26.37 50.63 25.50
N LEU A 10 -26.49 50.21 24.24
CA LEU A 10 -26.22 48.83 23.79
C LEU A 10 -25.15 48.78 22.69
N LYS A 11 -24.42 47.65 22.60
CA LYS A 11 -23.48 47.24 21.52
C LYS A 11 -22.11 47.97 21.60
N SER A 12 -20.97 47.33 21.33
CA SER A 12 -20.73 46.27 20.32
C SER A 12 -19.60 45.28 20.70
N LEU A 13 -19.74 44.05 20.19
CA LEU A 13 -18.72 43.02 19.91
C LEU A 13 -17.47 42.96 20.83
N ALA A 14 -17.49 41.99 21.75
CA ALA A 14 -16.27 41.24 22.04
C ALA A 14 -16.04 40.25 20.90
N LEU A 15 -14.93 40.39 20.17
CA LEU A 15 -14.44 39.35 19.27
C LEU A 15 -13.92 38.18 20.11
N ALA A 16 -14.81 37.24 20.44
CA ALA A 16 -14.39 35.93 20.88
C ALA A 16 -13.72 35.24 19.69
N SER A 17 -12.39 35.20 19.69
CA SER A 17 -11.62 34.41 18.73
C SER A 17 -12.00 32.94 18.91
N ALA A 18 -12.89 32.45 18.06
CA ALA A 18 -13.18 31.04 17.94
C ALA A 18 -11.92 30.35 17.41
N ALA A 19 -11.12 29.80 18.33
CA ALA A 19 -10.12 28.83 17.96
C ALA A 19 -10.86 27.63 17.35
N LEU A 20 -10.83 27.56 16.02
CA LEU A 20 -11.25 26.39 15.27
C LEU A 20 -10.33 25.24 15.70
N LEU A 21 -10.82 24.43 16.64
CA LEU A 21 -10.35 23.07 16.84
C LEU A 21 -10.72 22.29 15.58
N THR A 22 -9.94 22.50 14.51
CA THR A 22 -9.83 21.52 13.43
C THR A 22 -9.35 20.25 14.09
N SER A 23 -10.30 19.36 14.35
CA SER A 23 -10.00 18.01 14.78
C SER A 23 -9.14 17.39 13.69
N VAL A 24 -7.84 17.32 13.93
CA VAL A 24 -6.95 16.47 13.12
C VAL A 24 -7.37 15.06 13.47
N THR A 25 -8.34 14.53 12.73
CA THR A 25 -8.59 13.10 12.67
C THR A 25 -7.34 12.52 12.04
N LEU A 26 -6.39 12.13 12.89
CA LEU A 26 -5.28 11.28 12.48
C LEU A 26 -5.91 9.93 12.11
N THR A 27 -6.33 9.82 10.86
CA THR A 27 -6.77 8.56 10.30
C THR A 27 -5.57 7.64 10.40
N LEU A 28 -5.64 6.70 11.34
CA LEU A 28 -4.76 5.54 11.42
C LEU A 28 -5.07 4.62 10.23
N ALA A 29 -4.81 5.12 9.03
CA ALA A 29 -4.73 4.35 7.82
C ALA A 29 -3.44 3.53 7.92
N HIS A 30 -3.47 2.50 8.76
CA HIS A 30 -2.55 1.37 8.71
C HIS A 30 -2.81 0.64 7.39
N GLY A 31 -2.34 1.24 6.30
CA GLY A 31 -2.39 0.66 4.97
C GLY A 31 -1.32 -0.42 4.85
N VAL A 32 -1.45 -1.24 3.81
CA VAL A 32 -0.38 -2.12 3.38
C VAL A 32 0.18 -1.58 2.08
N GLU A 33 1.46 -1.20 2.10
CA GLU A 33 2.22 -0.83 0.91
C GLU A 33 2.84 -2.08 0.29
N LEU A 34 2.66 -2.23 -1.02
CA LEU A 34 3.27 -3.28 -1.82
C LEU A 34 4.07 -2.67 -2.96
N SER A 35 5.30 -3.13 -3.12
CA SER A 35 6.12 -2.88 -4.30
C SER A 35 6.71 -4.20 -4.81
N ALA A 36 7.08 -4.24 -6.10
CA ALA A 36 7.77 -5.37 -6.69
C ALA A 36 9.05 -4.91 -7.42
N THR A 37 10.14 -5.62 -7.19
CA THR A 37 11.36 -5.58 -8.00
C THR A 37 11.38 -6.83 -8.89
N ILE A 38 11.49 -6.62 -10.20
CA ILE A 38 11.33 -7.66 -11.21
C ILE A 38 12.65 -7.80 -11.96
N GLN A 39 13.33 -8.93 -11.81
CA GLN A 39 14.54 -9.24 -12.56
C GLN A 39 14.15 -9.82 -13.92
N ALA A 40 14.34 -9.06 -15.00
CA ALA A 40 14.00 -9.49 -16.35
C ALA A 40 15.18 -9.33 -17.32
N GLN A 41 15.21 -10.17 -18.35
CA GLN A 41 16.13 -10.05 -19.47
C GLN A 41 15.44 -9.41 -20.67
N THR A 42 16.12 -8.44 -21.26
CA THR A 42 15.82 -7.87 -22.59
C THR A 42 17.03 -8.09 -23.49
N GLY A 43 16.96 -7.69 -24.76
CA GLY A 43 18.09 -7.81 -25.69
C GLY A 43 19.36 -7.06 -25.25
N SER A 44 19.27 -6.14 -24.28
CA SER A 44 20.41 -5.41 -23.70
C SER A 44 20.97 -6.02 -22.40
N GLY A 45 20.45 -7.15 -21.91
CA GLY A 45 20.95 -7.86 -20.72
C GLY A 45 19.90 -8.07 -19.63
N ARG A 46 20.35 -8.48 -18.43
CA ARG A 46 19.49 -8.68 -17.25
C ARG A 46 19.45 -7.41 -16.41
N THR A 47 18.24 -6.91 -16.15
CA THR A 47 17.99 -5.63 -15.47
C THR A 47 16.84 -5.77 -14.48
N SER A 48 16.84 -4.93 -13.44
CA SER A 48 15.75 -4.82 -12.46
C SER A 48 14.74 -3.75 -12.89
N TYR A 49 13.46 -4.08 -12.81
CA TYR A 49 12.33 -3.20 -13.17
C TYR A 49 11.32 -3.10 -12.01
N SER A 50 10.54 -2.01 -11.99
CA SER A 50 9.29 -1.95 -11.23
C SER A 50 8.12 -2.52 -12.05
N VAL A 51 6.94 -2.66 -11.44
CA VAL A 51 5.71 -3.07 -12.15
C VAL A 51 5.40 -2.17 -13.35
N ASP A 52 5.55 -0.85 -13.17
CA ASP A 52 5.18 0.16 -14.16
C ASP A 52 6.22 0.33 -15.28
N THR A 53 7.45 -0.15 -15.05
CA THR A 53 8.58 -0.01 -15.98
C THR A 53 9.00 -1.31 -16.66
N LEU A 54 8.33 -2.43 -16.37
CA LEU A 54 8.60 -3.72 -17.00
C LEU A 54 8.29 -3.68 -18.52
N PRO A 55 9.27 -3.87 -19.41
CA PRO A 55 9.03 -3.84 -20.85
C PRO A 55 8.19 -5.03 -21.33
N ALA A 56 7.37 -4.82 -22.35
CA ALA A 56 6.74 -5.92 -23.08
C ALA A 56 7.81 -6.77 -23.80
N GLY A 57 7.64 -8.09 -23.80
CA GLY A 57 8.58 -9.06 -24.35
C GLY A 57 9.73 -9.42 -23.40
N ALA A 58 9.85 -8.78 -22.23
CA ALA A 58 10.93 -9.05 -21.28
C ALA A 58 10.79 -10.46 -20.65
N GLN A 59 11.88 -11.20 -20.60
CA GLN A 59 11.92 -12.53 -20.00
C GLN A 59 12.13 -12.40 -18.49
N VAL A 60 11.03 -12.48 -17.72
CA VAL A 60 11.09 -12.40 -16.24
C VAL A 60 11.73 -13.67 -15.67
N SER A 61 12.73 -13.47 -14.82
CA SER A 61 13.53 -14.53 -14.19
C SER A 61 13.31 -14.65 -12.67
N SER A 62 12.87 -13.56 -12.04
CA SER A 62 12.50 -13.51 -10.62
C SER A 62 11.66 -12.28 -10.34
N VAL A 63 10.68 -12.41 -9.46
CA VAL A 63 9.90 -11.32 -8.88
C VAL A 63 10.13 -11.34 -7.37
N GLN A 64 10.47 -10.19 -6.81
CA GLN A 64 10.54 -9.98 -5.36
C GLN A 64 9.53 -8.92 -4.95
N ILE A 65 8.61 -9.29 -4.07
CA ILE A 65 7.66 -8.38 -3.42
C ILE A 65 8.29 -7.85 -2.13
N GLN A 66 8.04 -6.58 -1.82
CA GLN A 66 8.27 -5.98 -0.52
C GLN A 66 6.91 -5.49 0.02
N ALA A 67 6.52 -6.01 1.18
CA ALA A 67 5.34 -5.62 1.92
C ALA A 67 5.71 -4.86 3.19
N ARG A 68 5.06 -3.72 3.42
CA ARG A 68 5.21 -2.88 4.61
C ARG A 68 3.85 -2.37 5.05
N TYR A 69 3.73 -2.04 6.33
CA TYR A 69 2.66 -1.16 6.77
C TYR A 69 2.95 0.27 6.30
N SER A 70 1.94 1.12 6.16
CA SER A 70 2.09 2.56 5.82
C SER A 70 2.93 3.36 6.82
N THR A 71 3.10 2.84 8.03
CA THR A 71 4.01 3.33 9.08
C THR A 71 5.48 2.96 8.81
N GLY A 72 5.74 2.08 7.85
CA GLY A 72 7.06 1.72 7.34
C GLY A 72 7.60 0.37 7.82
N GLU A 73 7.03 -0.24 8.86
CA GLU A 73 7.49 -1.53 9.39
C GLU A 73 7.27 -2.67 8.36
N PRO A 74 8.19 -3.64 8.30
CA PRO A 74 8.03 -4.80 7.43
C PRO A 74 6.86 -5.67 7.88
N MET A 75 6.07 -6.17 6.93
CA MET A 75 5.04 -7.19 7.20
C MET A 75 5.68 -8.57 7.38
N SER A 76 6.47 -8.74 8.43
CA SER A 76 7.18 -9.99 8.73
C SER A 76 6.22 -11.16 8.91
N GLY A 77 6.49 -12.29 8.26
CA GLY A 77 5.68 -13.50 8.37
C GLY A 77 4.30 -13.44 7.70
N ALA A 78 3.93 -12.31 7.07
CA ALA A 78 2.65 -12.16 6.38
C ALA A 78 2.43 -13.24 5.32
N GLN A 79 1.22 -13.80 5.24
CA GLN A 79 0.88 -14.81 4.26
C GLN A 79 0.87 -14.21 2.86
N VAL A 80 1.49 -14.91 1.91
CA VAL A 80 1.51 -14.55 0.49
C VAL A 80 0.78 -15.62 -0.33
N LYS A 81 -0.06 -15.18 -1.26
CA LYS A 81 -0.73 -16.02 -2.27
C LYS A 81 -0.47 -15.43 -3.65
N VAL A 82 0.19 -16.20 -4.52
CA VAL A 82 0.47 -15.86 -5.92
C VAL A 82 -0.57 -16.56 -6.78
N PHE A 83 -1.23 -15.82 -7.66
CA PHE A 83 -2.22 -16.31 -8.61
C PHE A 83 -1.69 -16.15 -10.03
N ALA A 84 -1.81 -17.21 -10.81
CA ALA A 84 -1.38 -17.26 -12.20
C ALA A 84 -2.36 -16.54 -13.13
N PRO A 85 -1.95 -16.11 -14.33
CA PRO A 85 -2.86 -15.58 -15.33
C PRO A 85 -3.94 -16.58 -15.77
N SER A 86 -3.64 -17.88 -15.75
CA SER A 86 -4.53 -18.97 -16.17
C SER A 86 -5.59 -19.34 -15.12
N ASP A 87 -5.30 -19.19 -13.84
CA ASP A 87 -6.26 -19.36 -12.74
C ASP A 87 -6.05 -18.27 -11.67
N ARG A 88 -7.07 -17.41 -11.56
CA ARG A 88 -7.11 -16.28 -10.59
C ARG A 88 -7.90 -16.60 -9.32
N SER A 89 -8.37 -17.84 -9.17
CA SER A 89 -9.15 -18.34 -8.04
C SER A 89 -8.35 -19.29 -7.14
N THR A 90 -7.53 -20.16 -7.72
CA THR A 90 -6.59 -21.03 -6.99
C THR A 90 -5.21 -20.38 -6.91
N PRO A 91 -4.57 -20.28 -5.72
CA PRO A 91 -3.17 -19.87 -5.64
C PRO A 91 -2.26 -20.86 -6.37
N TRP A 92 -1.48 -20.38 -7.32
CA TRP A 92 -0.41 -21.13 -7.98
C TRP A 92 0.77 -21.41 -7.03
N GLN A 93 1.08 -20.46 -6.15
CA GLN A 93 2.04 -20.62 -5.06
C GLN A 93 1.55 -19.92 -3.80
N THR A 94 1.91 -20.46 -2.64
CA THR A 94 1.71 -19.82 -1.33
C THR A 94 3.02 -19.79 -0.54
N GLY A 95 3.12 -18.90 0.44
CA GLY A 95 4.24 -18.81 1.35
C GLY A 95 4.06 -17.69 2.36
N ASN A 96 5.17 -17.23 2.95
CA ASN A 96 5.19 -16.15 3.92
C ASN A 96 6.33 -15.16 3.61
N CYS A 97 6.13 -13.90 3.94
CA CYS A 97 7.18 -12.89 3.91
C CYS A 97 8.30 -13.19 4.93
N ASP A 98 9.54 -12.88 4.58
CA ASP A 98 10.70 -12.95 5.46
C ASP A 98 10.66 -11.91 6.60
N ALA A 99 11.69 -11.90 7.46
CA ALA A 99 11.81 -10.95 8.58
C ALA A 99 11.83 -9.47 8.16
N GLN A 100 12.13 -9.18 6.90
CA GLN A 100 12.12 -7.84 6.32
C GLN A 100 10.88 -7.59 5.44
N GLY A 101 9.86 -8.45 5.51
CA GLY A 101 8.58 -8.26 4.80
C GLY A 101 8.65 -8.61 3.32
N ARG A 102 9.63 -9.40 2.87
CA ARG A 102 9.86 -9.70 1.45
C ARG A 102 9.48 -11.12 1.10
N PHE A 103 9.01 -11.33 -0.13
CA PHE A 103 8.73 -12.66 -0.68
C PHE A 103 9.17 -12.71 -2.14
N SER A 104 9.86 -13.77 -2.53
CA SER A 104 10.36 -13.95 -3.90
C SER A 104 9.81 -15.22 -4.55
N PHE A 105 9.48 -15.12 -5.83
CA PHE A 105 9.10 -16.26 -6.67
C PHE A 105 9.65 -16.10 -8.09
N THR A 106 9.70 -17.20 -8.83
CA THR A 106 9.99 -17.19 -10.27
C THR A 106 8.70 -17.60 -10.99
N PRO A 107 8.07 -16.71 -11.77
CA PRO A 107 6.88 -17.05 -12.54
C PRO A 107 7.21 -18.09 -13.63
N ASP A 108 6.23 -18.93 -13.98
CA ASP A 108 6.34 -19.84 -15.11
C ASP A 108 6.46 -19.04 -16.43
N PRO A 109 7.55 -19.16 -17.21
CA PRO A 109 7.73 -18.41 -18.44
C PRO A 109 6.73 -18.78 -19.55
N ALA A 110 6.02 -19.91 -19.45
CA ALA A 110 4.92 -20.25 -20.34
C ALA A 110 3.64 -19.45 -20.04
N GLN A 111 3.49 -18.93 -18.82
CA GLN A 111 2.29 -18.24 -18.35
C GLN A 111 2.43 -16.72 -18.42
N ARG A 112 2.29 -16.19 -19.65
CA ARG A 112 2.15 -14.75 -19.90
C ARG A 112 0.78 -14.24 -19.47
N GLY A 113 0.73 -13.01 -18.97
CA GLY A 113 -0.48 -12.30 -18.58
C GLY A 113 -0.35 -11.57 -17.25
N LEU A 114 -1.50 -11.32 -16.61
CA LEU A 114 -1.57 -10.60 -15.34
C LEU A 114 -1.42 -11.58 -14.17
N TRP A 115 -0.26 -11.56 -13.54
CA TRP A 115 -0.03 -12.25 -12.26
C TRP A 115 -0.56 -11.39 -11.12
N THR A 116 -1.21 -11.98 -10.12
CA THR A 116 -1.66 -11.25 -8.92
C THR A 116 -1.00 -11.83 -7.69
N VAL A 117 -0.36 -11.00 -6.88
CA VAL A 117 0.17 -11.40 -5.57
C VAL A 117 -0.64 -10.71 -4.49
N ARG A 118 -1.24 -11.49 -3.58
CA ARG A 118 -1.93 -10.99 -2.38
C ARG A 118 -1.05 -11.21 -1.15
N VAL A 119 -1.00 -10.22 -0.26
CA VAL A 119 -0.31 -10.30 1.03
C VAL A 119 -1.31 -10.00 2.14
N GLN A 120 -1.28 -10.77 3.23
CA GLN A 120 -2.17 -10.61 4.38
C GLN A 120 -1.47 -10.89 5.71
N ALA A 121 -1.70 -10.03 6.71
CA ALA A 121 -1.38 -10.27 8.12
C ALA A 121 -2.52 -9.74 8.99
N ALA A 122 -3.08 -10.58 9.87
CA ALA A 122 -4.30 -10.28 10.62
C ALA A 122 -5.43 -9.78 9.69
N ASP A 123 -6.02 -8.63 10.02
CA ASP A 123 -7.04 -7.89 9.26
C ASP A 123 -6.47 -7.01 8.14
N HIS A 124 -5.14 -6.86 8.06
CA HIS A 124 -4.45 -6.05 7.06
C HIS A 124 -4.14 -6.87 5.81
N SER A 125 -4.55 -6.39 4.63
CA SER A 125 -4.22 -7.03 3.36
C SER A 125 -4.16 -6.04 2.20
N ASN A 126 -3.38 -6.38 1.17
CA ASN A 126 -3.40 -5.71 -0.13
C ASN A 126 -2.94 -6.69 -1.23
N PHE A 127 -2.97 -6.27 -2.49
CA PHE A 127 -2.49 -7.03 -3.62
C PHE A 127 -1.76 -6.15 -4.64
N ILE A 128 -0.88 -6.77 -5.41
CA ILE A 128 -0.18 -6.14 -6.53
C ILE A 128 -0.36 -6.99 -7.79
N ASN A 129 -0.59 -6.32 -8.92
CA ASN A 129 -0.76 -6.96 -10.22
C ASN A 129 0.50 -6.74 -11.05
N ILE A 130 1.06 -7.81 -11.60
CA ILE A 130 2.33 -7.80 -12.33
C ILE A 130 2.08 -8.29 -13.75
N PRO A 131 2.12 -7.39 -14.76
CA PRO A 131 1.75 -7.74 -16.12
C PRO A 131 2.97 -8.24 -16.91
N ILE A 132 3.18 -9.56 -16.91
CA ILE A 132 4.25 -10.21 -17.68
C ILE A 132 3.74 -10.44 -19.09
N ARG A 133 4.24 -9.67 -20.07
CA ARG A 133 3.75 -9.68 -21.46
C ARG A 133 4.81 -10.21 -22.41
#